data_AF-A0A3C0UEB8-F1
#
_entry.id   AF-A0A3C0UEB8-F1
#
_cell.length_a   1.000
_cell.length_b   1.000
_cell.length_c   1.000
_cell.angle_alpha   90.00
_cell.angle_beta   90.00
_cell.angle_gamma   90.00
#
_symmetry.space_group_name_H-M   'P 1'
#
loop_
_entity.id
_entity.type
_entity.pdbx_description
1 polymer ?
#
loop_
_entity_poly.entity_id
_entity_poly.type
_entity_poly.pdbx_seq_one_letter_code
_entity_poly.pdbx_strand_id
1 'polypeptide(L)' 'IGFAYSTESDLIISDLLREADNKMYREKLYRKAGIQGSIIQTLKQMLVARDYNNEAHSDRMQTLIADFALAAGIP' A
#
# COMPACT_ATOMS: atom_id res chain seq x y z
N ILE A 1 -7.79 -11.49 5.02
CA ILE A 1 -7.85 -12.95 5.28
C ILE A 1 -7.92 -13.61 3.91
N GLY A 2 -7.20 -14.71 3.65
CA GLY A 2 -7.30 -15.42 2.38
C GLY A 2 -8.17 -16.66 2.49
N PHE A 3 -8.94 -16.96 1.44
CA PHE A 3 -9.78 -18.15 1.37
C PHE A 3 -9.75 -18.73 -0.04
N ALA A 4 -9.96 -20.04 -0.13
CA ALA A 4 -10.12 -20.79 -1.37
C ALA A 4 -11.11 -21.93 -1.13
N TYR A 5 -11.82 -22.35 -2.17
CA TYR A 5 -12.78 -23.46 -2.11
C TYR A 5 -12.74 -24.23 -3.44
N SER A 6 -13.03 -25.53 -3.39
CA SER A 6 -13.12 -26.39 -4.56
C SER A 6 -14.58 -26.78 -4.82
N THR A 7 -14.94 -26.89 -6.10
CA THR A 7 -16.19 -27.48 -6.56
C THR A 7 -16.04 -28.92 -7.05
N GLU A 8 -14.80 -29.42 -7.16
CA GLU A 8 -14.47 -30.78 -7.63
C GLU A 8 -13.87 -31.63 -6.49
N SER A 9 -14.19 -32.93 -6.48
CA SER A 9 -13.82 -33.85 -5.39
C SER A 9 -12.35 -34.28 -5.37
N ASP A 10 -11.64 -34.11 -6.48
CA ASP A 10 -10.27 -34.63 -6.68
C ASP A 10 -9.17 -33.61 -6.37
N LEU A 11 -9.52 -32.45 -5.80
CA LEU A 11 -8.53 -31.43 -5.46
C LEU A 11 -7.82 -31.75 -4.15
N ILE A 12 -6.48 -31.74 -4.20
CA ILE A 12 -5.62 -32.00 -3.05
C ILE A 12 -5.76 -30.81 -2.08
N ILE A 13 -6.12 -31.09 -0.82
CA ILE A 13 -6.33 -30.07 0.22
C ILE A 13 -5.10 -29.13 0.36
N SER A 14 -3.89 -29.64 0.14
CA SER A 14 -2.67 -28.82 0.17
C SER A 14 -2.64 -27.72 -0.88
N ASP A 15 -3.21 -27.95 -2.06
CA ASP A 15 -3.29 -26.94 -3.12
C ASP A 15 -4.29 -25.84 -2.75
N LEU A 16 -5.43 -26.21 -2.16
CA LEU A 16 -6.42 -25.29 -1.62
C LEU A 16 -5.83 -24.39 -0.53
N LEU A 17 -5.07 -24.97 0.41
CA LEU A 17 -4.39 -24.21 1.46
C LEU A 17 -3.35 -23.25 0.86
N ARG A 18 -2.54 -23.73 -0.10
CA ARG A 18 -1.56 -22.90 -0.80
C ARG A 18 -2.22 -21.73 -1.54
N GLU A 19 -3.37 -21.97 -2.17
CA GLU A 19 -4.12 -20.91 -2.86
C GLU A 19 -4.66 -19.86 -1.88
N ALA A 20 -5.26 -20.32 -0.77
CA ALA A 20 -5.75 -19.43 0.28
C ALA A 20 -4.63 -18.56 0.87
N ASP A 21 -3.45 -19.15 1.14
CA ASP A 21 -2.28 -18.43 1.64
C ASP A 21 -1.74 -17.42 0.63
N ASN A 22 -1.64 -17.80 -0.65
CA ASN A 22 -1.22 -16.87 -1.71
C ASN A 22 -2.17 -15.67 -1.84
N LYS A 23 -3.48 -15.91 -1.77
CA LYS A 23 -4.51 -14.85 -1.76
C LYS A 23 -4.36 -13.98 -0.51
N MET A 24 -4.13 -14.57 0.67
CA MET A 24 -3.88 -13.81 1.89
C MET A 24 -2.63 -12.93 1.78
N TYR A 25 -1.55 -13.47 1.24
CA TYR A 25 -0.28 -12.77 1.09
C TYR A 25 -0.42 -11.57 0.15
N ARG A 26 -1.06 -11.74 -1.01
CA ARG A 26 -1.38 -10.63 -1.92
C ARG A 26 -2.19 -9.54 -1.22
N GLU A 27 -3.27 -9.90 -0.53
CA GLU A 27 -4.10 -8.95 0.22
C GLU A 27 -3.29 -8.17 1.27
N LYS A 28 -2.43 -8.85 2.03
CA LYS A 28 -1.57 -8.19 3.03
C LYS A 28 -0.60 -7.20 2.37
N LEU A 29 0.00 -7.57 1.23
CA LEU A 29 0.89 -6.69 0.48
C LEU A 29 0.15 -5.46 -0.05
N TYR A 30 -0.99 -5.65 -0.73
CA TYR A 30 -1.77 -4.54 -1.26
C TYR A 30 -2.27 -3.60 -0.16
N ARG A 31 -2.74 -4.16 0.96
CA ARG A 31 -3.20 -3.34 2.09
C ARG A 31 -2.05 -2.53 2.70
N LYS A 32 -0.86 -3.11 2.82
CA LYS A 32 0.33 -2.38 3.29
C LYS A 32 0.70 -1.23 2.36
N ALA A 33 0.79 -1.49 1.05
CA ALA A 33 1.09 -0.47 0.05
C ALA A 33 0.02 0.63 -0.02
N GLY A 34 -1.27 0.25 0.07
CA GLY A 34 -2.38 1.18 0.06
C GLY A 34 -2.44 2.10 1.29
N ILE A 35 -2.19 1.56 2.49
CA ILE A 35 -2.12 2.37 3.72
C ILE A 35 -0.97 3.38 3.62
N GLN A 36 0.20 2.92 3.19
CA GLN A 36 1.38 3.75 3.02
C GLN A 36 1.17 4.88 1.99
N GLY A 37 0.59 4.56 0.83
CA GLY A 37 0.24 5.55 -0.20
C GLY A 37 -0.81 6.55 0.27
N SER A 38 -1.83 6.09 1.00
CA SER A 38 -2.86 6.98 1.57
C SER A 38 -2.26 7.97 2.56
N ILE A 39 -1.31 7.56 3.41
CA ILE A 39 -0.63 8.46 4.34
C ILE A 39 0.15 9.54 3.58
N ILE A 40 0.90 9.16 2.55
CA ILE A 40 1.64 10.10 1.69
C ILE A 40 0.69 11.11 1.03
N GLN A 41 -0.40 10.62 0.45
CA GLN A 41 -1.41 11.45 -0.19
C GLN A 41 -2.00 12.46 0.80
N THR A 42 -2.35 12.02 2.01
CA THR A 42 -2.90 12.88 3.06
C THR A 42 -1.86 13.90 3.54
N LEU A 43 -0.60 13.52 3.72
CA LEU A 43 0.48 14.45 4.07
C LEU A 43 0.65 15.52 2.98
N LYS A 44 0.66 15.12 1.70
CA LYS A 44 0.72 16.04 0.56
C LYS A 44 -0.46 17.02 0.57
N GLN A 45 -1.68 16.55 0.80
CA GLN A 45 -2.88 17.41 0.85
C GLN A 45 -2.86 18.37 2.04
N MET A 46 -2.45 17.92 3.22
CA MET A 46 -2.29 18.79 4.39
C MET A 46 -1.26 19.90 4.15
N LEU A 47 -0.16 19.58 3.45
CA LEU A 47 0.85 20.57 3.08
C LEU A 47 0.31 21.59 2.08
N VAL A 48 -0.39 21.16 1.03
CA VAL A 48 -1.04 22.08 0.08
C VAL A 48 -2.02 23.02 0.79
N ALA A 49 -2.77 22.51 1.78
CA ALA A 49 -3.69 23.31 2.57
C ALA A 49 -2.99 24.29 3.53
N ARG A 50 -1.79 23.96 4.04
CA ARG A 50 -1.00 24.80 4.95
C ARG A 50 -0.14 25.84 4.22
N ASP A 51 0.40 25.50 3.05
CA ASP A 51 1.41 26.27 2.31
C ASP A 51 0.83 27.16 1.18
N TYR A 52 -0.49 27.38 1.12
CA TYR A 52 -1.13 28.36 0.21
C TYR A 52 -0.50 29.78 0.29
N ASN A 53 0.32 30.07 1.31
CA ASN A 53 0.96 31.37 1.53
C ASN A 53 2.46 31.48 1.15
N ASN A 54 3.22 30.44 0.75
CA ASN A 54 4.65 30.62 0.38
C ASN A 54 5.27 29.47 -0.47
N GLU A 55 5.60 29.74 -1.74
CA GLU A 55 6.08 28.77 -2.74
C GLU A 55 7.39 28.03 -2.39
N ALA A 56 8.35 28.72 -1.76
CA ALA A 56 9.70 28.16 -1.52
C ALA A 56 9.75 27.00 -0.50
N HIS A 57 8.69 26.78 0.30
CA HIS A 57 8.62 25.67 1.26
C HIS A 57 7.99 24.40 0.68
N SER A 58 7.15 24.54 -0.35
CA SER A 58 6.48 23.41 -1.03
C SER A 58 7.49 22.47 -1.68
N ASP A 59 8.53 23.00 -2.32
CA ASP A 59 9.54 22.19 -3.00
C ASP A 59 10.36 21.34 -2.01
N ARG A 60 10.83 21.95 -0.90
CA ARG A 60 11.62 21.23 0.12
C ARG A 60 10.80 20.13 0.79
N MET A 61 9.52 20.37 1.03
CA MET A 61 8.63 19.38 1.64
C MET A 61 8.20 18.28 0.66
N GLN A 62 8.02 18.60 -0.62
CA GLN A 62 7.84 17.58 -1.66
C GLN A 62 9.06 16.66 -1.75
N THR A 63 10.28 17.21 -1.65
CA THR A 63 11.50 16.40 -1.58
C THR A 63 11.50 15.47 -0.36
N LEU A 64 11.19 15.98 0.84
CA LEU A 64 11.17 15.15 2.06
C LEU A 64 10.13 14.01 2.00
N ILE A 65 8.98 14.25 1.38
CA ILE A 65 7.97 13.21 1.17
C ILE A 65 8.42 12.19 0.13
N ALA A 66 9.06 12.64 -0.95
CA ALA A 66 9.63 11.74 -1.96
C ALA A 66 10.72 10.85 -1.35
N ASP A 67 11.61 11.43 -0.55
CA ASP A 67 12.67 10.70 0.15
C ASP A 67 12.09 9.68 1.15
N PHE A 68 11.02 10.07 1.87
CA PHE A 68 10.30 9.15 2.74
C PHE A 68 9.65 7.99 1.97
N ALA A 69 9.03 8.27 0.83
CA ALA A 69 8.40 7.25 -0.01
C ALA A 69 9.42 6.22 -0.51
N LEU A 70 10.57 6.69 -1.00
CA LEU A 70 11.69 5.87 -1.43
C LEU A 70 12.23 5.00 -0.29
N ALA A 71 12.46 5.60 0.89
CA ALA A 71 12.94 4.87 2.08
C ALA A 71 11.93 3.83 2.59
N ALA A 72 10.62 4.09 2.43
CA ALA A 72 9.55 3.18 2.81
C ALA A 72 9.29 2.05 1.79
N GLY A 73 9.99 2.04 0.65
CA GLY A 73 9.83 1.04 -0.42
C GLY A 73 8.54 1.22 -1.21
N ILE A 74 8.03 2.45 -1.27
CA ILE A 74 6.81 2.81 -2.00
C ILE A 74 7.27 3.39 -3.35
N PRO A 75 6.86 2.80 -4.49
CA PRO A 75 7.24 3.28 -5.81
C PRO A 75 6.68 4.66 -6.13
#